data_AF-A0A3M7KYL7-F1
#
_entry.id   AF-A0A3M7KYL7-F1
#
_cell.length_a   1.000
_cell.length_b   1.000
_cell.length_c   1.000
_cell.angle_alpha   90.00
_cell.angle_beta   90.00
_cell.angle_gamma   90.00
#
_symmetry.space_group_name_H-M   'P 1'
#
loop_
_entity.id
_entity.type
_entity.pdbx_description
1 polymer ?
#
loop_
_entity_poly.entity_id
_entity_poly.type
_entity_poly.pdbx_seq_one_letter_code
_entity_poly.pdbx_strand_id
1 'polypeptide(L)'
;YAKAGVLLLAERSGQLPPTHTAYLRLLPETLDTPVLWTDSELDLLANPPMQEKIKQQRREWADLYTAFSEAYCGPSPAPDKQTFLWALQCVRSRAFSGPHPGPPIQQRLASGAALCTLGAAYVVWAHVPLESALNAAIAAALFNLLYDVLLSGRRRWYALLPGVDSINHSSHVESDVAYRVFGDSFELTTGSSFQPGEQVFISYGLQSNDTLLQYYGFVEQDNRHERVQLDVADGESRAQGLLGPDGSFQRVSGMGEVGRQALVQAGEALKAQLLLAGKQSSGSAERVALAAEYRAEKIRCLELAIAALNRALQ
;
A
#
# COMPACT_ATOMS: atom_id res chain seq x y z
N TYR A 1 0.11 -9.49 1.17
CA TYR A 1 0.42 -9.37 -0.27
C TYR A 1 1.05 -10.63 -0.86
N ALA A 2 2.13 -11.22 -0.30
CA ALA A 2 2.80 -12.40 -0.89
C ALA A 2 1.86 -13.59 -1.20
N LYS A 3 0.96 -13.94 -0.26
CA LYS A 3 -0.09 -14.95 -0.48
C LYS A 3 -0.96 -14.65 -1.72
N ALA A 4 -1.37 -13.40 -1.92
CA ALA A 4 -2.15 -13.00 -3.09
C ALA A 4 -1.33 -13.11 -4.37
N GLY A 5 -0.01 -12.86 -4.31
CA GLY A 5 0.89 -13.08 -5.46
C GLY A 5 0.96 -14.57 -5.85
N VAL A 6 1.05 -15.47 -4.86
CA VAL A 6 1.02 -16.92 -5.13
C VAL A 6 -0.32 -17.37 -5.70
N LEU A 7 -1.45 -16.84 -5.20
CA LEU A 7 -2.78 -17.13 -5.77
C LEU A 7 -2.89 -16.64 -7.22
N LEU A 8 -2.36 -15.45 -7.51
CA LEU A 8 -2.29 -14.89 -8.86
C LEU A 8 -1.49 -15.81 -9.81
N LEU A 9 -0.35 -16.33 -9.35
CA LEU A 9 0.46 -17.29 -10.11
C LEU A 9 -0.25 -18.61 -10.33
N ALA A 10 -0.93 -19.14 -9.30
CA ALA A 10 -1.63 -20.40 -9.37
C ALA A 10 -2.78 -20.34 -10.40
N GLU A 11 -3.52 -19.23 -10.44
CA GLU A 11 -4.56 -19.03 -11.46
C GLU A 11 -3.97 -18.80 -12.85
N ARG A 12 -2.91 -17.99 -12.98
CA ARG A 12 -2.24 -17.72 -14.27
C ARG A 12 -1.61 -18.98 -14.88
N SER A 13 -1.07 -19.87 -14.06
CA SER A 13 -0.46 -21.14 -14.50
C SER A 13 -1.47 -22.28 -14.72
N GLY A 14 -2.76 -22.05 -14.46
CA GLY A 14 -3.81 -23.05 -14.62
C GLY A 14 -3.90 -24.08 -13.48
N GLN A 15 -3.25 -23.83 -12.34
CA GLN A 15 -3.37 -24.67 -11.15
C GLN A 15 -4.69 -24.44 -10.39
N LEU A 16 -5.23 -23.23 -10.50
CA LEU A 16 -6.58 -22.90 -10.03
C LEU A 16 -7.54 -22.77 -11.22
N PRO A 17 -8.85 -22.99 -10.99
CA PRO A 17 -9.87 -22.74 -12.02
C PRO A 17 -9.75 -21.32 -12.60
N PRO A 18 -10.00 -21.13 -13.91
CA PRO A 18 -9.82 -19.86 -14.61
C PRO A 18 -10.98 -18.89 -14.33
N THR A 19 -11.16 -18.51 -13.08
CA THR A 19 -12.27 -17.67 -12.60
C THR A 19 -12.15 -16.20 -13.03
N HIS A 20 -10.93 -15.70 -13.21
CA HIS A 20 -10.61 -14.29 -13.45
C HIS A 20 -9.80 -14.09 -14.74
N THR A 21 -9.92 -14.97 -15.74
CA THR A 21 -9.11 -14.91 -16.97
C THR A 21 -9.19 -13.56 -17.68
N ALA A 22 -10.37 -12.91 -17.69
CA ALA A 22 -10.52 -11.58 -18.28
C ALA A 22 -9.63 -10.55 -17.56
N TYR A 23 -9.64 -10.56 -16.23
CA TYR A 23 -8.80 -9.66 -15.42
C TYR A 23 -7.31 -9.97 -15.59
N LEU A 24 -6.91 -11.24 -15.62
CA LEU A 24 -5.51 -11.62 -15.83
C LEU A 24 -4.93 -11.09 -17.14
N ARG A 25 -5.75 -10.93 -18.18
CA ARG A 25 -5.35 -10.34 -19.47
C ARG A 25 -5.21 -8.81 -19.43
N LEU A 26 -5.82 -8.15 -18.45
CA LEU A 26 -5.70 -6.70 -18.24
C LEU A 26 -4.49 -6.33 -17.39
N LEU A 27 -3.89 -7.31 -16.70
CA LEU A 27 -2.68 -7.07 -15.92
C LEU A 27 -1.50 -6.72 -16.84
N PRO A 28 -0.61 -5.84 -16.39
CA PRO A 28 0.55 -5.45 -17.17
C PRO A 28 1.48 -6.65 -17.35
N GLU A 29 2.04 -6.80 -18.54
CA GLU A 29 3.00 -7.88 -18.83
C GLU A 29 4.29 -7.70 -18.05
N THR A 30 4.72 -6.45 -17.86
CA THR A 30 5.91 -6.06 -17.12
C THR A 30 5.60 -4.88 -16.20
N LEU A 31 6.32 -4.81 -15.09
CA LEU A 31 6.34 -3.68 -14.17
C LEU A 31 7.80 -3.42 -13.84
N ASP A 32 8.25 -2.18 -14.05
CA ASP A 32 9.60 -1.76 -13.72
C ASP A 32 9.59 -0.91 -12.44
N THR A 33 9.63 -1.59 -11.28
CA THR A 33 9.81 -0.91 -10.00
C THR A 33 11.28 -1.00 -9.54
N PRO A 34 11.77 -0.05 -8.72
CA PRO A 34 13.17 0.01 -8.31
C PRO A 34 13.75 -1.26 -7.66
N VAL A 35 12.89 -2.16 -7.16
CA VAL A 35 13.35 -3.46 -6.64
C VAL A 35 14.14 -4.26 -7.70
N LEU A 36 13.86 -4.03 -9.00
CA LEU A 36 14.53 -4.66 -10.15
C LEU A 36 15.74 -3.88 -10.69
N TRP A 37 16.03 -2.70 -10.18
CA TRP A 37 17.12 -1.84 -10.68
C TRP A 37 18.48 -2.33 -10.20
N THR A 38 19.56 -2.07 -10.91
CA THR A 38 20.91 -2.34 -10.37
C THR A 38 21.26 -1.34 -9.26
N ASP A 39 22.29 -1.63 -8.48
CA ASP A 39 22.75 -0.69 -7.44
C ASP A 39 23.20 0.65 -8.06
N SER A 40 23.86 0.61 -9.22
CA SER A 40 24.25 1.81 -9.97
C SER A 40 23.04 2.63 -10.48
N GLU A 41 21.93 1.96 -10.80
CA GLU A 41 20.69 2.65 -11.17
C GLU A 41 19.97 3.23 -9.95
N LEU A 42 20.05 2.58 -8.79
CA LEU A 42 19.55 3.13 -7.52
C LEU A 42 20.36 4.35 -7.06
N ASP A 43 21.65 4.41 -7.38
CA ASP A 43 22.51 5.58 -7.12
C ASP A 43 21.99 6.83 -7.84
N LEU A 44 21.31 6.68 -8.97
CA LEU A 44 20.65 7.78 -9.68
C LEU A 44 19.61 8.48 -8.80
N LEU A 45 18.96 7.81 -7.85
CA LEU A 45 17.96 8.45 -6.98
C LEU A 45 18.57 9.48 -6.03
N ALA A 46 19.88 9.35 -5.73
CA ALA A 46 20.62 10.22 -4.81
C ALA A 46 19.96 10.41 -3.43
N ASN A 47 19.21 9.39 -2.98
CA ASN A 47 18.51 9.35 -1.70
C ASN A 47 18.87 8.05 -0.95
N PRO A 48 19.91 8.05 -0.10
CA PRO A 48 20.39 6.84 0.57
C PRO A 48 19.31 6.11 1.41
N PRO A 49 18.46 6.79 2.21
CA PRO A 49 17.35 6.13 2.90
C PRO A 49 16.41 5.34 1.97
N MET A 50 16.11 5.89 0.79
CA MET A 50 15.26 5.21 -0.21
C MET A 50 15.98 4.00 -0.82
N GLN A 51 17.27 4.13 -1.14
CA GLN A 51 18.09 3.02 -1.66
C GLN A 51 18.13 1.85 -0.67
N GLU A 52 18.33 2.13 0.62
CA GLU A 52 18.37 1.09 1.65
C GLU A 52 17.01 0.39 1.82
N LYS A 53 15.90 1.12 1.77
CA LYS A 53 14.55 0.53 1.76
C LYS A 53 14.33 -0.40 0.57
N ILE A 54 14.78 -0.02 -0.62
CA ILE A 54 14.66 -0.85 -1.82
C ILE A 54 15.55 -2.10 -1.73
N LYS A 55 16.79 -1.96 -1.25
CA LYS A 55 17.70 -3.10 -1.03
C LYS A 55 17.14 -4.06 0.02
N GLN A 56 16.50 -3.54 1.08
CA GLN A 56 15.80 -4.36 2.06
C GLN A 56 14.64 -5.14 1.43
N GLN A 57 13.80 -4.47 0.63
CA GLN A 57 12.73 -5.11 -0.12
C GLN A 57 13.26 -6.20 -1.06
N ARG A 58 14.40 -5.97 -1.73
CA ARG A 58 15.03 -6.97 -2.61
C ARG A 58 15.45 -8.23 -1.83
N ARG A 59 15.99 -8.08 -0.63
CA ARG A 59 16.34 -9.20 0.26
C ARG A 59 15.08 -9.95 0.70
N GLU A 60 14.08 -9.23 1.21
CA GLU A 60 12.79 -9.82 1.62
C GLU A 60 12.17 -10.64 0.48
N TRP A 61 12.18 -10.11 -0.75
CA TRP A 61 11.62 -10.78 -1.92
C TRP A 61 12.44 -11.98 -2.40
N ALA A 62 13.76 -11.94 -2.22
CA ALA A 62 14.60 -13.09 -2.47
C ALA A 62 14.29 -14.22 -1.48
N ASP A 63 14.16 -13.91 -0.19
CA ASP A 63 13.81 -14.87 0.85
C ASP A 63 12.43 -15.48 0.60
N LEU A 64 11.45 -14.65 0.21
CA LEU A 64 10.11 -15.12 -0.16
C LEU A 64 10.14 -16.06 -1.37
N TYR A 65 10.98 -15.80 -2.38
CA TYR A 65 11.12 -16.70 -3.53
C TYR A 65 11.78 -18.02 -3.16
N THR A 66 12.80 -18.00 -2.29
CA THR A 66 13.43 -19.23 -1.78
C THR A 66 12.39 -20.08 -1.05
N ALA A 67 11.67 -19.50 -0.09
CA ALA A 67 10.62 -20.19 0.66
C ALA A 67 9.49 -20.72 -0.25
N PHE A 68 9.08 -19.93 -1.26
CA PHE A 68 8.12 -20.38 -2.25
C PHE A 68 8.62 -21.58 -3.05
N SER A 69 9.86 -21.52 -3.55
CA SER A 69 10.44 -22.57 -4.39
C SER A 69 10.63 -23.87 -3.64
N GLU A 70 11.03 -23.81 -2.36
CA GLU A 70 11.18 -24.98 -1.49
C GLU A 70 9.84 -25.62 -1.12
N ALA A 71 8.80 -24.81 -0.90
CA ALA A 71 7.47 -25.28 -0.53
C ALA A 71 6.60 -25.67 -1.74
N TYR A 72 7.03 -25.36 -2.97
CA TYR A 72 6.23 -25.54 -4.16
C TYR A 72 6.04 -27.03 -4.49
N CYS A 73 4.78 -27.46 -4.58
CA CYS A 73 4.39 -28.85 -4.84
C CYS A 73 3.43 -28.99 -6.04
N GLY A 74 3.43 -28.02 -6.95
CA GLY A 74 2.55 -28.02 -8.12
C GLY A 74 2.90 -29.08 -9.17
N PRO A 75 1.97 -29.42 -10.08
CA PRO A 75 2.14 -30.48 -11.08
C PRO A 75 3.12 -30.13 -12.22
N SER A 76 3.52 -28.86 -12.32
CA SER A 76 4.47 -28.34 -13.31
C SER A 76 5.66 -27.70 -12.59
N PRO A 77 6.82 -27.47 -13.23
CA PRO A 77 7.96 -26.80 -12.60
C PRO A 77 7.56 -25.49 -11.89
N ALA A 78 8.21 -25.17 -10.79
CA ALA A 78 7.98 -23.92 -10.08
C ALA A 78 8.18 -22.73 -11.02
N PRO A 79 7.31 -21.70 -10.97
CA PRO A 79 7.53 -20.44 -11.68
C PRO A 79 8.93 -19.89 -11.38
N ASP A 80 9.61 -19.39 -12.40
CA ASP A 80 10.91 -18.77 -12.21
C ASP A 80 10.83 -17.50 -11.35
N LYS A 81 12.00 -17.04 -10.90
CA LYS A 81 12.10 -15.86 -10.05
C LYS A 81 11.47 -14.63 -10.68
N GLN A 82 11.64 -14.42 -11.99
CA GLN A 82 11.12 -13.23 -12.67
C GLN A 82 9.59 -13.22 -12.66
N THR A 83 8.97 -14.36 -12.95
CA THR A 83 7.52 -14.57 -12.94
C THR A 83 6.96 -14.39 -11.53
N PHE A 84 7.66 -14.94 -10.53
CA PHE A 84 7.28 -14.74 -9.13
C PHE A 84 7.33 -13.27 -8.71
N LEU A 85 8.42 -12.56 -9.04
CA LEU A 85 8.55 -11.14 -8.74
C LEU A 85 7.52 -10.29 -9.50
N TRP A 86 7.20 -10.63 -10.76
CA TRP A 86 6.11 -10.00 -11.51
C TRP A 86 4.78 -10.08 -10.75
N ALA A 87 4.43 -11.24 -10.21
CA ALA A 87 3.19 -11.39 -9.45
C ALA A 87 3.19 -10.55 -8.16
N LEU A 88 4.32 -10.49 -7.45
CA LEU A 88 4.45 -9.63 -6.29
C LEU A 88 4.34 -8.14 -6.64
N GLN A 89 4.92 -7.71 -7.77
CA GLN A 89 4.79 -6.33 -8.26
C GLN A 89 3.33 -6.02 -8.60
N CYS A 90 2.64 -6.88 -9.35
CA CYS A 90 1.23 -6.69 -9.67
C CYS A 90 0.38 -6.55 -8.41
N VAL A 91 0.59 -7.40 -7.40
CA VAL A 91 -0.17 -7.31 -6.16
C VAL A 91 0.19 -6.05 -5.38
N ARG A 92 1.47 -5.69 -5.27
CA ARG A 92 1.86 -4.50 -4.49
C ARG A 92 1.41 -3.19 -5.11
N SER A 93 1.33 -3.11 -6.44
CA SER A 93 0.91 -1.89 -7.14
C SER A 93 -0.62 -1.77 -7.29
N ARG A 94 -1.39 -2.82 -7.00
CA ARG A 94 -2.85 -2.87 -7.30
C ARG A 94 -3.73 -3.35 -6.15
N ALA A 95 -3.16 -3.91 -5.08
CA ALA A 95 -3.97 -4.45 -4.00
C ALA A 95 -4.53 -3.35 -3.09
N PHE A 96 -5.84 -3.38 -2.91
CA PHE A 96 -6.54 -2.64 -1.88
C PHE A 96 -6.45 -3.41 -0.56
N SER A 97 -6.42 -2.69 0.55
CA SER A 97 -6.41 -3.29 1.88
C SER A 97 -7.37 -2.58 2.81
N GLY A 98 -7.89 -3.31 3.79
CA GLY A 98 -8.85 -2.78 4.74
C GLY A 98 -9.12 -3.74 5.88
N PRO A 99 -9.98 -3.34 6.84
CA PRO A 99 -10.48 -4.24 7.86
C PRO A 99 -11.11 -5.46 7.21
N HIS A 100 -10.92 -6.64 7.80
CA HIS A 100 -11.58 -7.84 7.30
C HIS A 100 -13.09 -7.71 7.53
N PRO A 101 -13.93 -7.71 6.47
CA PRO A 101 -15.36 -7.45 6.61
C PRO A 101 -16.14 -8.59 7.29
N GLY A 102 -15.47 -9.72 7.56
CA GLY A 102 -16.11 -10.94 8.03
C GLY A 102 -16.88 -11.65 6.92
N PRO A 103 -17.70 -12.66 7.25
CA PRO A 103 -18.50 -13.37 6.28
C PRO A 103 -19.64 -12.49 5.72
N PRO A 104 -20.06 -12.69 4.45
CA PRO A 104 -21.21 -12.02 3.87
C PRO A 104 -22.48 -12.24 4.69
N ILE A 105 -23.43 -11.29 4.61
CA ILE A 105 -24.67 -11.36 5.40
C ILE A 105 -25.47 -12.64 5.13
N GLN A 106 -25.44 -13.18 3.90
CA GLN A 106 -26.10 -14.43 3.56
C GLN A 106 -25.52 -15.62 4.34
N GLN A 107 -24.19 -15.69 4.48
CA GLN A 107 -23.54 -16.73 5.28
C GLN A 107 -23.83 -16.56 6.77
N ARG A 108 -23.93 -15.30 7.25
CA ARG A 108 -24.33 -15.00 8.63
C ARG A 108 -25.76 -15.47 8.90
N LEU A 109 -26.69 -15.18 7.99
CA LEU A 109 -28.09 -15.61 8.07
C LEU A 109 -28.20 -17.13 8.00
N ALA A 110 -27.47 -17.79 7.10
CA ALA A 110 -27.45 -19.25 6.98
C ALA A 110 -26.91 -19.91 8.25
N SER A 111 -25.80 -19.39 8.79
CA SER A 111 -25.21 -19.88 10.05
C SER A 111 -26.15 -19.65 11.24
N GLY A 112 -26.78 -18.47 11.31
CA GLY A 112 -27.79 -18.14 12.31
C GLY A 112 -28.99 -19.07 12.24
N ALA A 113 -29.53 -19.32 11.04
CA ALA A 113 -30.64 -20.25 10.83
C ALA A 113 -30.28 -21.68 11.25
N ALA A 114 -29.07 -22.16 10.92
CA ALA A 114 -28.58 -23.46 11.34
C ALA A 114 -28.48 -23.58 12.88
N LEU A 115 -27.93 -22.55 13.54
CA LEU A 115 -27.85 -22.50 15.01
C LEU A 115 -29.23 -22.46 15.66
N CYS A 116 -30.17 -21.65 15.14
CA CYS A 116 -31.55 -21.62 15.64
C CYS A 116 -32.24 -22.97 15.49
N THR A 117 -32.02 -23.67 14.38
CA THR A 117 -32.59 -25.00 14.14
C THR A 117 -32.05 -26.03 15.14
N LEU A 118 -30.73 -26.06 15.34
CA LEU A 118 -30.09 -26.94 16.32
C LEU A 118 -30.53 -26.62 17.75
N GLY A 119 -30.60 -25.33 18.10
CA GLY A 119 -31.06 -24.85 19.40
C GLY A 119 -32.51 -25.25 19.67
N ALA A 120 -33.41 -25.05 18.71
CA ALA A 120 -34.80 -25.46 18.82
C ALA A 120 -34.94 -26.99 19.00
N ALA A 121 -34.19 -27.77 18.22
CA ALA A 121 -34.16 -29.23 18.37
C ALA A 121 -33.69 -29.65 19.77
N TYR A 122 -32.65 -29.00 20.30
CA TYR A 122 -32.16 -29.25 21.66
C TYR A 122 -33.18 -28.87 22.73
N VAL A 123 -33.84 -27.72 22.61
CA VAL A 123 -34.88 -27.27 23.56
C VAL A 123 -36.03 -28.27 23.64
N VAL A 124 -36.48 -28.78 22.49
CA VAL A 124 -37.52 -29.83 22.44
C VAL A 124 -37.02 -31.13 23.06
N TRP A 125 -35.82 -31.57 22.72
CA TRP A 125 -35.25 -32.82 23.23
C TRP A 125 -35.02 -32.79 24.75
N ALA A 126 -34.44 -31.70 25.26
CA ALA A 126 -34.08 -31.53 26.67
C ALA A 126 -35.19 -30.90 27.52
N HIS A 127 -36.36 -30.58 26.94
CA HIS A 127 -37.50 -29.98 27.62
C HIS A 127 -37.14 -28.67 28.35
N VAL A 128 -36.30 -27.85 27.73
CA VAL A 128 -35.79 -26.61 28.32
C VAL A 128 -36.91 -25.55 28.38
N PRO A 129 -37.12 -24.86 29.52
CA PRO A 129 -38.09 -23.77 29.62
C PRO A 129 -37.84 -22.67 28.58
N LEU A 130 -38.93 -22.11 28.03
CA LEU A 130 -38.86 -21.10 26.97
C LEU A 130 -38.02 -19.88 27.36
N GLU A 131 -38.13 -19.43 28.61
CA GLU A 131 -37.34 -18.28 29.12
C GLU A 131 -35.84 -18.55 29.07
N SER A 132 -35.40 -19.74 29.49
CA SER A 132 -33.99 -20.14 29.42
C SER A 132 -33.50 -20.26 27.97
N ALA A 133 -34.34 -20.78 27.08
CA ALA A 133 -34.04 -20.87 25.65
C ALA A 133 -33.90 -19.47 25.01
N LEU A 134 -34.80 -18.53 25.34
CA LEU A 134 -34.75 -17.17 24.86
C LEU A 134 -33.52 -16.42 25.38
N ASN A 135 -33.19 -16.56 26.67
CA ASN A 135 -31.99 -15.96 27.25
C ASN A 135 -30.71 -16.48 26.59
N ALA A 136 -30.64 -17.80 26.34
CA ALA A 136 -29.53 -18.41 25.62
C ALA A 136 -29.42 -17.90 24.17
N ALA A 137 -30.54 -17.74 23.47
CA ALA A 137 -30.58 -17.20 22.12
C ALA A 137 -30.10 -15.74 22.07
N ILE A 138 -30.55 -14.90 23.01
CA ILE A 138 -30.09 -13.50 23.14
C ILE A 138 -28.59 -13.44 23.44
N ALA A 139 -28.10 -14.27 24.38
CA ALA A 139 -26.68 -14.34 24.70
C ALA A 139 -25.83 -14.76 23.49
N ALA A 140 -26.28 -15.75 22.72
CA ALA A 140 -25.60 -16.20 21.50
C ALA A 140 -25.60 -15.12 20.40
N ALA A 141 -26.71 -14.39 20.23
CA ALA A 141 -26.80 -13.28 19.28
C ALA A 141 -25.85 -12.13 19.65
N LEU A 142 -25.82 -11.74 20.93
CA LEU A 142 -24.90 -10.73 21.45
C LEU A 142 -23.44 -11.17 21.34
N PHE A 143 -23.14 -12.44 21.62
CA PHE A 143 -21.79 -12.99 21.47
C PHE A 143 -21.32 -12.94 20.02
N ASN A 144 -22.14 -13.34 19.04
CA ASN A 144 -21.79 -13.25 17.62
C ASN A 144 -21.54 -11.81 17.17
N LEU A 145 -22.39 -10.86 17.60
CA LEU A 145 -22.19 -9.44 17.29
C LEU A 145 -20.88 -8.91 17.88
N LEU A 146 -20.60 -9.23 19.15
CA LEU A 146 -19.39 -8.79 19.85
C LEU A 146 -18.12 -9.45 19.29
N TYR A 147 -18.18 -10.74 18.96
CA TYR A 147 -17.07 -11.50 18.38
C TYR A 147 -16.63 -10.90 17.05
N ASP A 148 -17.59 -10.58 16.18
CA ASP A 148 -17.29 -9.96 14.88
C ASP A 148 -16.68 -8.57 15.04
N VAL A 149 -17.20 -7.73 15.95
CA VAL A 149 -16.63 -6.38 16.18
C VAL A 149 -15.21 -6.47 16.75
N LEU A 150 -14.95 -7.40 17.67
CA LEU A 150 -13.64 -7.54 18.31
C LEU A 150 -12.56 -8.18 17.40
N LEU A 151 -12.95 -9.08 16.48
CA LEU A 151 -12.00 -9.80 15.61
C LEU A 151 -11.84 -9.20 14.22
N SER A 152 -12.88 -8.57 13.66
CA SER A 152 -12.80 -7.91 12.33
C SER A 152 -11.70 -6.85 12.27
N GLY A 153 -11.47 -6.13 13.38
CA GLY A 153 -10.44 -5.10 13.47
C GLY A 153 -8.99 -5.62 13.50
N ARG A 154 -8.76 -6.92 13.80
CA ARG A 154 -7.39 -7.44 13.98
C ARG A 154 -6.74 -7.99 12.72
N ARG A 155 -7.52 -8.24 11.65
CA ARG A 155 -7.02 -8.81 10.41
C ARG A 155 -7.22 -7.83 9.27
N ARG A 156 -6.13 -7.52 8.56
CA ARG A 156 -6.20 -6.81 7.28
C ARG A 156 -6.36 -7.83 6.17
N TRP A 157 -7.29 -7.59 5.28
CA TRP A 157 -7.36 -8.33 4.02
C TRP A 157 -6.70 -7.53 2.90
N TYR A 158 -6.35 -8.23 1.81
CA TYR A 158 -5.87 -7.64 0.57
C TYR A 158 -6.72 -8.18 -0.57
N ALA A 159 -7.15 -7.31 -1.47
CA ALA A 159 -7.95 -7.67 -2.63
C ALA A 159 -7.43 -6.93 -3.87
N LEU A 160 -7.43 -7.63 -5.01
CA LEU A 160 -7.33 -6.99 -6.33
C LEU A 160 -8.74 -6.69 -6.79
N LEU A 161 -8.97 -5.48 -7.34
CA LEU A 161 -10.28 -4.98 -7.68
C LEU A 161 -10.33 -4.68 -9.18
N PRO A 162 -10.67 -5.68 -10.02
CA PRO A 162 -10.69 -5.52 -11.47
C PRO A 162 -11.46 -4.26 -11.89
N GLY A 163 -10.82 -3.40 -12.67
CA GLY A 163 -11.37 -2.13 -13.12
C GLY A 163 -10.98 -0.97 -12.21
N VAL A 164 -11.25 -1.07 -10.89
CA VAL A 164 -10.87 -0.01 -9.92
C VAL A 164 -9.34 0.11 -9.82
N ASP A 165 -8.64 -1.03 -9.79
CA ASP A 165 -7.18 -1.10 -9.74
C ASP A 165 -6.45 -0.70 -11.03
N SER A 166 -7.20 -0.29 -12.04
CA SER A 166 -6.69 0.23 -13.31
C SER A 166 -6.81 1.75 -13.40
N ILE A 167 -7.41 2.40 -12.41
CA ILE A 167 -7.55 3.86 -12.36
C ILE A 167 -6.28 4.47 -11.78
N ASN A 168 -5.70 5.43 -12.48
CA ASN A 168 -4.45 6.06 -12.10
C ASN A 168 -4.57 6.96 -10.87
N HIS A 169 -3.42 7.18 -10.22
CA HIS A 169 -3.32 8.04 -9.05
C HIS A 169 -3.36 9.53 -9.40
N SER A 170 -4.02 10.33 -8.57
CA SER A 170 -3.61 11.72 -8.34
C SER A 170 -3.75 12.11 -6.85
N SER A 171 -2.80 12.88 -6.31
CA SER A 171 -2.89 13.50 -4.99
C SER A 171 -3.82 14.73 -4.95
N HIS A 172 -4.37 15.14 -6.11
CA HIS A 172 -5.26 16.28 -6.24
C HIS A 172 -6.74 15.92 -6.23
N VAL A 173 -7.07 14.62 -6.24
CA VAL A 173 -8.45 14.13 -6.22
C VAL A 173 -8.84 13.56 -4.87
N GLU A 174 -10.14 13.60 -4.59
CA GLU A 174 -10.74 12.98 -3.41
C GLU A 174 -11.50 11.74 -3.86
N SER A 175 -11.11 10.57 -3.33
CA SER A 175 -11.78 9.32 -3.61
C SER A 175 -11.72 8.39 -2.41
N ASP A 176 -12.74 7.56 -2.25
CA ASP A 176 -12.81 6.50 -1.26
C ASP A 176 -13.19 5.18 -1.92
N VAL A 177 -12.47 4.11 -1.58
CA VAL A 177 -12.78 2.74 -1.99
C VAL A 177 -13.08 1.94 -0.73
N ALA A 178 -14.35 1.61 -0.56
CA ALA A 178 -14.83 0.93 0.63
C ALA A 178 -15.58 -0.34 0.28
N TYR A 179 -15.42 -1.38 1.09
CA TYR A 179 -16.25 -2.57 1.00
C TYR A 179 -17.55 -2.34 1.79
N ARG A 180 -18.69 -2.54 1.12
CA ARG A 180 -20.03 -2.44 1.71
C ARG A 180 -20.54 -3.81 2.10
N VAL A 181 -20.62 -4.05 3.41
CA VAL A 181 -21.04 -5.34 3.99
C VAL A 181 -22.45 -5.75 3.56
N PHE A 182 -23.38 -4.80 3.46
CA PHE A 182 -24.77 -5.11 3.08
C PHE A 182 -24.94 -5.43 1.60
N GLY A 183 -24.13 -4.82 0.73
CA GLY A 183 -24.14 -5.06 -0.71
C GLY A 183 -23.22 -6.18 -1.16
N ASP A 184 -22.34 -6.68 -0.27
CA ASP A 184 -21.25 -7.60 -0.58
C ASP A 184 -20.41 -7.14 -1.79
N SER A 185 -20.11 -5.84 -1.82
CA SER A 185 -19.47 -5.20 -2.97
C SER A 185 -18.48 -4.12 -2.54
N PHE A 186 -17.48 -3.87 -3.38
CA PHE A 186 -16.67 -2.66 -3.27
C PHE A 186 -17.36 -1.50 -3.98
N GLU A 187 -17.32 -0.34 -3.35
CA GLU A 187 -17.78 0.92 -3.92
C GLU A 187 -16.62 1.89 -4.01
N LEU A 188 -16.38 2.40 -5.22
CA LEU A 188 -15.55 3.57 -5.45
C LEU A 188 -16.45 4.80 -5.46
N THR A 189 -16.16 5.77 -4.61
CA THR A 189 -16.80 7.09 -4.61
C THR A 189 -15.75 8.18 -4.77
N THR A 190 -16.12 9.30 -5.38
CA THR A 190 -15.22 10.44 -5.57
C THR A 190 -15.95 11.75 -5.28
N GLY A 191 -15.24 12.67 -4.62
CA GLY A 191 -15.67 14.06 -4.43
C GLY A 191 -15.23 14.97 -5.59
N SER A 192 -14.43 14.46 -6.51
CA SER A 192 -13.92 15.20 -7.66
C SER A 192 -14.86 15.10 -8.86
N SER A 193 -15.00 16.20 -9.61
CA SER A 193 -15.77 16.25 -10.85
C SER A 193 -14.89 16.00 -12.07
N PHE A 194 -15.40 15.24 -13.03
CA PHE A 194 -14.72 14.96 -14.31
C PHE A 194 -15.65 15.32 -15.47
N GLN A 195 -15.10 15.87 -16.55
CA GLN A 195 -15.83 16.13 -17.79
C GLN A 195 -15.83 14.90 -18.71
N PRO A 196 -16.83 14.74 -19.59
CA PRO A 196 -16.81 13.68 -20.60
C PRO A 196 -15.52 13.71 -21.43
N GLY A 197 -14.81 12.58 -21.48
CA GLY A 197 -13.54 12.44 -22.18
C GLY A 197 -12.29 12.70 -21.33
N GLU A 198 -12.44 13.23 -20.11
CA GLU A 198 -11.32 13.34 -19.18
C GLU A 198 -10.99 11.99 -18.52
N GLN A 199 -9.72 11.80 -18.23
CA GLN A 199 -9.27 10.65 -17.44
C GLN A 199 -9.76 10.80 -16.00
N VAL A 200 -10.40 9.74 -15.49
CA VAL A 200 -10.76 9.62 -14.08
C VAL A 200 -9.51 9.19 -13.30
N PHE A 201 -9.29 9.84 -12.15
CA PHE A 201 -8.21 9.51 -11.22
C PHE A 201 -8.78 9.12 -9.85
N ILE A 202 -8.01 8.36 -9.08
CA ILE A 202 -8.25 8.09 -7.65
C ILE A 202 -7.05 8.48 -6.80
N SER A 203 -7.26 8.69 -5.51
CA SER A 203 -6.17 8.82 -4.55
C SER A 203 -5.76 7.44 -4.05
N TYR A 204 -4.46 7.14 -4.09
CA TYR A 204 -3.85 5.95 -3.46
C TYR A 204 -3.55 6.21 -1.98
N GLY A 205 -4.08 7.30 -1.41
CA GLY A 205 -3.80 7.81 -0.08
C GLY A 205 -2.69 8.85 -0.05
N LEU A 206 -2.18 9.13 1.15
CA LEU A 206 -1.18 10.16 1.43
C LEU A 206 0.25 9.68 1.05
N GLN A 207 0.46 9.33 -0.21
CA GLN A 207 1.71 8.74 -0.69
C GLN A 207 2.70 9.81 -1.16
N SER A 208 3.93 9.78 -0.64
CA SER A 208 5.04 10.56 -1.20
C SER A 208 5.60 9.88 -2.46
N ASN A 209 6.41 10.59 -3.25
CA ASN A 209 7.07 9.97 -4.41
C ASN A 209 8.07 8.88 -4.04
N ASP A 210 8.52 8.79 -2.77
CA ASP A 210 9.27 7.62 -2.30
C ASP A 210 8.40 6.37 -2.40
N THR A 211 7.15 6.47 -1.96
CA THR A 211 6.23 5.32 -1.92
C THR A 211 5.68 5.00 -3.30
N LEU A 212 5.32 6.04 -4.07
CA LEU A 212 4.84 5.88 -5.45
C LEU A 212 5.92 5.23 -6.33
N LEU A 213 7.15 5.71 -6.28
CA LEU A 213 8.24 5.14 -7.05
C LEU A 213 8.55 3.71 -6.60
N GLN A 214 8.65 3.45 -5.28
CA GLN A 214 9.03 2.15 -4.76
C GLN A 214 8.05 1.03 -5.13
N TYR A 215 6.75 1.28 -5.04
CA TYR A 215 5.73 0.23 -5.16
C TYR A 215 4.88 0.29 -6.43
N TYR A 216 4.82 1.45 -7.09
CA TYR A 216 4.00 1.64 -8.28
C TYR A 216 4.83 1.95 -9.53
N GLY A 217 6.10 2.37 -9.38
CA GLY A 217 7.02 2.56 -10.49
C GLY A 217 6.83 3.88 -11.25
N PHE A 218 6.27 4.91 -10.59
CA PHE A 218 6.13 6.24 -11.19
C PHE A 218 6.39 7.35 -10.16
N VAL A 219 6.62 8.57 -10.67
CA VAL A 219 6.74 9.80 -9.89
C VAL A 219 5.56 10.70 -10.26
N GLU A 220 4.87 11.23 -9.26
CA GLU A 220 3.82 12.23 -9.47
C GLU A 220 4.42 13.65 -9.40
N GLN A 221 4.18 14.43 -10.45
CA GLN A 221 4.50 15.85 -10.49
C GLN A 221 3.53 16.64 -9.60
N ASP A 222 4.05 17.66 -8.93
CA ASP A 222 3.28 18.48 -7.98
C ASP A 222 2.63 17.71 -6.81
N ASN A 223 3.20 16.56 -6.41
CA ASN A 223 2.59 15.73 -5.35
C ASN A 223 2.42 16.50 -4.02
N ARG A 224 1.15 16.68 -3.58
CA ARG A 224 0.79 17.41 -2.35
C ARG A 224 1.27 16.73 -1.06
N HIS A 225 1.53 15.44 -1.14
CA HIS A 225 2.00 14.60 -0.05
C HIS A 225 3.50 14.31 -0.13
N GLU A 226 4.22 15.03 -1.00
CA GLU A 226 5.67 14.89 -1.10
C GLU A 226 6.33 15.17 0.24
N ARG A 227 7.33 14.35 0.59
CA ARG A 227 8.11 14.47 1.83
C ARG A 227 9.56 14.14 1.56
N VAL A 228 10.44 14.80 2.29
CA VAL A 228 11.88 14.57 2.23
C VAL A 228 12.39 14.16 3.60
N GLN A 229 13.08 13.02 3.67
CA GLN A 229 13.72 12.58 4.89
C GLN A 229 15.00 13.38 5.13
N LEU A 230 15.10 14.04 6.28
CA LEU A 230 16.27 14.78 6.71
C LEU A 230 16.83 14.20 8.01
N ASP A 231 18.16 14.20 8.11
CA ASP A 231 18.89 14.02 9.36
C ASP A 231 19.44 15.38 9.77
N VAL A 232 18.98 15.89 10.91
CA VAL A 232 19.31 17.23 11.39
C VAL A 232 20.05 17.10 12.71
N ALA A 233 21.19 17.78 12.83
CA ALA A 233 21.88 17.92 14.10
C ALA A 233 21.24 19.06 14.92
N ASP A 234 20.84 18.76 16.15
CA ASP A 234 20.36 19.72 17.15
C ASP A 234 21.29 19.66 18.36
N GLY A 235 22.37 20.44 18.30
CA GLY A 235 23.44 20.39 19.31
C GLY A 235 24.14 19.02 19.35
N GLU A 236 24.03 18.32 20.49
CA GLU A 236 24.63 16.99 20.70
C GLU A 236 23.76 15.82 20.18
N SER A 237 22.52 16.07 19.75
CA SER A 237 21.58 15.03 19.29
C SER A 237 21.32 15.09 17.78
N ARG A 238 21.07 13.93 17.17
CA ARG A 238 20.63 13.83 15.76
C ARG A 238 19.14 13.51 15.70
N ALA A 239 18.42 14.24 14.87
CA ALA A 239 16.98 14.14 14.70
C ALA A 239 16.67 13.72 13.26
N GLN A 240 16.04 12.55 13.09
CA GLN A 240 15.51 12.13 11.81
C GLN A 240 14.03 12.45 11.70
N GLY A 241 13.63 13.05 10.58
CA GLY A 241 12.24 13.39 10.33
C GLY A 241 11.95 13.64 8.86
N LEU A 242 10.68 13.91 8.58
CA LEU A 242 10.12 14.16 7.26
C LEU A 242 9.75 15.63 7.15
N LEU A 243 10.41 16.34 6.24
CA LEU A 243 10.10 17.72 5.88
C LEU A 243 9.07 17.72 4.74
N GLY A 244 7.97 18.45 4.94
CA GLY A 244 6.95 18.72 3.93
C GLY A 244 7.15 20.07 3.23
N PRO A 245 6.49 20.29 2.08
CA PRO A 245 6.64 21.50 1.27
C PRO A 245 6.13 22.77 1.97
N ASP A 246 5.28 22.61 2.98
CA ASP A 246 4.78 23.69 3.86
C ASP A 246 5.77 24.05 4.98
N GLY A 247 6.93 23.38 5.05
CA GLY A 247 7.90 23.54 6.13
C GLY A 247 7.57 22.72 7.39
N SER A 248 6.50 21.91 7.37
CA SER A 248 6.19 21.01 8.49
C SER A 248 7.24 19.91 8.63
N PHE A 249 7.67 19.64 9.86
CA PHE A 249 8.68 18.61 10.14
C PHE A 249 8.13 17.54 11.10
N GLN A 250 7.96 16.32 10.59
CA GLN A 250 7.45 15.17 11.36
C GLN A 250 8.60 14.28 11.82
N ARG A 251 8.74 14.05 13.13
CA ARG A 251 9.87 13.28 13.70
C ARG A 251 9.55 11.79 13.86
N VAL A 252 10.57 10.95 13.69
CA VAL A 252 10.44 9.48 13.86
C VAL A 252 10.61 9.03 15.31
N SER A 253 11.33 9.78 16.15
CA SER A 253 11.52 9.48 17.58
C SER A 253 11.48 10.74 18.45
N GLY A 254 10.97 10.57 19.68
CA GLY A 254 10.74 11.63 20.68
C GLY A 254 12.05 12.24 21.18
N MET A 255 12.43 13.34 20.53
CA MET A 255 13.50 14.27 20.89
C MET A 255 12.97 15.67 20.51
N GLY A 256 13.53 16.76 21.04
CA GLY A 256 12.90 18.11 21.20
C GLY A 256 12.37 18.88 19.96
N GLU A 257 12.29 20.20 20.01
CA GLU A 257 11.97 21.01 18.83
C GLU A 257 13.27 21.30 18.06
N VAL A 258 13.42 20.73 16.86
CA VAL A 258 14.58 21.05 16.00
C VAL A 258 14.48 22.51 15.55
N GLY A 259 15.57 23.27 15.68
CA GLY A 259 15.62 24.67 15.24
C GLY A 259 15.40 24.83 13.74
N ARG A 260 14.55 25.78 13.33
CA ARG A 260 14.23 26.08 11.91
C ARG A 260 15.47 26.35 11.05
N GLN A 261 16.50 26.99 11.60
CA GLN A 261 17.76 27.23 10.89
C GLN A 261 18.51 25.92 10.55
N ALA A 262 18.49 24.94 11.44
CA ALA A 262 19.12 23.64 11.21
C ALA A 262 18.38 22.86 10.11
N LEU A 263 17.04 22.95 10.07
CA LEU A 263 16.23 22.40 8.99
C LEU A 263 16.54 23.04 7.63
N VAL A 264 16.68 24.37 7.59
CA VAL A 264 17.07 25.09 6.36
C VAL A 264 18.46 24.63 5.89
N GLN A 265 19.44 24.55 6.79
CA GLN A 265 20.80 24.10 6.44
C GLN A 265 20.82 22.66 5.93
N ALA A 266 20.13 21.74 6.60
CA ALA A 266 20.02 20.34 6.16
C ALA A 266 19.30 20.23 4.80
N GLY A 267 18.24 21.01 4.59
CA GLY A 267 17.51 21.06 3.34
C GLY A 267 18.35 21.57 2.17
N GLU A 268 19.10 22.67 2.37
CA GLU A 268 20.02 23.21 1.36
C GLU A 268 21.13 22.20 1.00
N ALA A 269 21.70 21.51 1.99
CA ALA A 269 22.72 20.49 1.77
C ALA A 269 22.19 19.33 0.92
N LEU A 270 20.98 18.82 1.22
CA LEU A 270 20.37 17.75 0.44
C LEU A 270 19.98 18.22 -0.97
N LYS A 271 19.47 19.45 -1.13
CA LYS A 271 19.18 20.03 -2.45
C LYS A 271 20.43 20.07 -3.32
N ALA A 272 21.56 20.50 -2.77
CA ALA A 272 22.84 20.52 -3.48
C ALA A 272 23.29 19.12 -3.91
N GLN A 273 23.15 18.11 -3.03
CA GLN A 273 23.45 16.71 -3.35
C GLN A 273 22.60 16.21 -4.54
N LEU A 274 21.29 16.45 -4.52
CA LEU A 274 20.37 16.01 -5.58
C LEU A 274 20.70 16.65 -6.94
N LEU A 275 21.10 17.92 -6.95
CA LEU A 275 21.52 18.63 -8.16
C LEU A 275 22.82 18.07 -8.76
N LEU A 276 23.77 17.64 -7.91
CA LEU A 276 25.05 17.07 -8.36
C LEU A 276 24.89 15.68 -8.99
N ALA A 277 23.96 14.87 -8.47
CA ALA A 277 23.73 13.51 -8.95
C ALA A 277 23.25 13.44 -10.41
N GLY A 278 22.65 14.51 -10.96
CA GLY A 278 22.18 14.54 -12.35
C GLY A 278 23.27 14.47 -13.42
N LYS A 279 24.56 14.43 -13.04
CA LYS A 279 25.71 14.45 -13.99
C LYS A 279 26.32 13.09 -14.28
N GLN A 280 25.92 12.04 -13.58
CA GLN A 280 26.39 10.66 -13.81
C GLN A 280 25.20 9.81 -14.25
N SER A 281 25.25 9.26 -15.47
CA SER A 281 24.17 8.42 -16.00
C SER A 281 24.72 7.12 -16.56
N SER A 282 24.46 6.04 -15.85
CA SER A 282 24.58 4.67 -16.36
C SER A 282 23.29 3.91 -16.03
N GLY A 283 22.63 3.35 -17.05
CA GLY A 283 21.36 2.63 -16.89
C GLY A 283 20.47 2.77 -18.13
N SER A 284 19.27 2.18 -18.09
CA SER A 284 18.24 2.41 -19.11
C SER A 284 17.86 3.89 -19.20
N ALA A 285 17.62 4.41 -20.41
CA ALA A 285 17.19 5.79 -20.62
C ALA A 285 15.90 6.13 -19.84
N GLU A 286 14.97 5.17 -19.74
CA GLU A 286 13.72 5.32 -19.00
C GLU A 286 13.96 5.44 -17.48
N ARG A 287 14.84 4.60 -16.91
CA ARG A 287 15.19 4.65 -15.49
C ARG A 287 15.95 5.93 -15.14
N VAL A 288 16.83 6.39 -16.04
CA VAL A 288 17.55 7.66 -15.89
C VAL A 288 16.57 8.84 -15.88
N ALA A 289 15.60 8.85 -16.79
CA ALA A 289 14.57 9.88 -16.85
C ALA A 289 13.70 9.87 -15.59
N LEU A 290 13.20 8.69 -15.18
CA LEU A 290 12.36 8.55 -13.99
C LEU A 290 13.11 8.95 -12.70
N ALA A 291 14.39 8.60 -12.58
CA ALA A 291 15.21 9.06 -11.47
C ALA A 291 15.41 10.59 -11.50
N ALA A 292 15.51 11.20 -12.69
CA ALA A 292 15.60 12.65 -12.81
C ALA A 292 14.31 13.36 -12.39
N GLU A 293 13.15 12.85 -12.80
CA GLU A 293 11.84 13.33 -12.35
C GLU A 293 11.70 13.22 -10.83
N TYR A 294 12.09 12.07 -10.26
CA TYR A 294 12.11 11.87 -8.81
C TYR A 294 12.94 12.95 -8.10
N ARG A 295 14.18 13.17 -8.54
CA ARG A 295 15.05 14.19 -7.94
C ARG A 295 14.47 15.60 -8.09
N ALA A 296 13.85 15.91 -9.23
CA ALA A 296 13.24 17.21 -9.47
C ALA A 296 12.11 17.50 -8.46
N GLU A 297 11.22 16.53 -8.19
CA GLU A 297 10.17 16.70 -7.19
C GLU A 297 10.70 16.83 -5.75
N LYS A 298 11.79 16.12 -5.42
CA LYS A 298 12.47 16.31 -4.12
C LYS A 298 13.08 17.69 -3.97
N ILE A 299 13.73 18.20 -5.02
CA ILE A 299 14.27 19.57 -5.04
C ILE A 299 13.14 20.58 -4.88
N ARG A 300 12.04 20.44 -5.62
CA ARG A 300 10.86 21.31 -5.53
C ARG A 300 10.29 21.34 -4.11
N CYS A 301 10.14 20.18 -3.48
CA CYS A 301 9.68 20.08 -2.09
C CYS A 301 10.62 20.82 -1.13
N LEU A 302 11.94 20.67 -1.30
CA LEU A 302 12.94 21.36 -0.47
C LEU A 302 12.87 22.89 -0.65
N GLU A 303 12.76 23.37 -1.88
CA GLU A 303 12.66 24.81 -2.18
C GLU A 303 11.44 25.45 -1.52
N LEU A 304 10.27 24.81 -1.62
CA LEU A 304 9.04 25.26 -0.96
C LEU A 304 9.19 25.27 0.56
N ALA A 305 9.73 24.19 1.12
CA ALA A 305 9.92 24.04 2.56
C ALA A 305 10.89 25.08 3.12
N ILE A 306 12.04 25.29 2.46
CA ILE A 306 13.04 26.29 2.85
C ILE A 306 12.44 27.69 2.79
N ALA A 307 11.68 28.02 1.74
CA ALA A 307 10.99 29.31 1.65
C ALA A 307 9.98 29.50 2.79
N ALA A 308 9.23 28.45 3.15
CA ALA A 308 8.29 28.50 4.27
C ALA A 308 8.99 28.69 5.62
N LEU A 309 10.07 27.94 5.88
CA LEU A 309 10.87 28.06 7.10
C LEU A 309 11.52 29.44 7.24
N ASN A 310 12.05 30.00 6.15
CA ASN A 310 12.64 31.33 6.15
C ASN A 310 11.60 32.43 6.42
N ARG A 311 10.39 32.33 5.86
CA ARG A 311 9.29 33.25 6.18
C ARG A 311 8.92 33.21 7.66
N ALA A 312 8.99 32.03 8.29
CA ALA A 312 8.71 31.86 9.72
C ALA A 312 9.87 32.29 10.65
N LEU A 313 11.01 32.70 10.10
CA LEU A 313 12.16 33.23 10.84
C LEU A 313 12.24 34.76 10.81
N GLN A 314 11.50 35.41 9.89
CA GLN A 314 11.36 36.86 9.76
C GLN A 314 10.24 37.38 10.67
#